data_AF-A0A817LFS4-F1
#
_entry.id   AF-A0A817LFS4-F1
#
_cell.length_a   1.000
_cell.length_b   1.000
_cell.length_c   1.000
_cell.angle_alpha   90.00
_cell.angle_beta   90.00
_cell.angle_gamma   90.00
#
_symmetry.space_group_name_H-M   'P 1'
#
loop_
_entity.id
_entity.type
_entity.pdbx_description
1 polymer ?
#
loop_
_entity_poly.entity_id
_entity_poly.type
_entity_poly.pdbx_seq_one_letter_code
_entity_poly.pdbx_strand_id
1 'polypeptide(L)'
;MPLINNTIINTYNNTFDSTTWLLQLSFWPLRIVCPLLIIFCPTANWICIYIFQSRIYHRSSSKWYFIFIAIFDTIYVLVTAPLIFLITFEIYILNWNILLCKLIVFLNYLSCQISAGLLACLSIDRLVATSCLLLYRYHCTTSISKYVCLVVILILSIINSHYLIGYTIDSDGYCSTRYYPWYQKIYSSLNIVYLLSYSIIPFTIISICNLFIVINVCQNKSNLRKKYLLKKSISSTNNQNGEALIHLSSCCFSATFDKNEDPIIINKNHNKLKVRRNSNENKHETFVRINENQTINRPMDSNSEWQTQRQNRLSEKLLLDVDESITPIQSSSIEKKSLSSTIYRDRSLSNQQLSSSATYSQRMCIQLQITISLLAISISFIFCTLPNCISTIMIQTHNQNEQVRKFWQAMNYLSIVPLLITHSANLIFYYLSSHMFRNHFKDIYLRKATSTKHFSLQTYLKSS
;
A
#
# COMPACT_ATOMS: atom_id res chain seq x y z
N MET A 1 -37.90 61.99 2.74
CA MET A 1 -37.87 60.53 2.54
C MET A 1 -36.77 59.90 3.41
N PRO A 2 -37.05 59.41 4.63
CA PRO A 2 -36.05 58.74 5.48
C PRO A 2 -36.43 57.30 5.92
N LEU A 3 -37.34 56.60 5.21
CA LEU A 3 -37.88 55.30 5.65
C LEU A 3 -37.17 54.05 5.09
N ILE A 4 -36.11 54.19 4.29
CA ILE A 4 -35.41 53.04 3.68
C ILE A 4 -34.19 52.56 4.49
N ASN A 5 -33.65 53.38 5.42
CA ASN A 5 -32.43 53.01 6.15
C ASN A 5 -32.64 52.00 7.28
N ASN A 6 -33.81 51.94 7.91
CA ASN A 6 -34.00 51.08 9.10
C ASN A 6 -34.20 49.60 8.76
N THR A 7 -34.73 49.27 7.58
CA THR A 7 -34.93 47.87 7.16
C THR A 7 -33.62 47.20 6.74
N ILE A 8 -32.69 47.95 6.14
CA ILE A 8 -31.38 47.42 5.74
C ILE A 8 -30.52 47.13 6.99
N ILE A 9 -30.58 47.99 8.01
CA ILE A 9 -29.82 47.82 9.26
C ILE A 9 -30.31 46.59 10.05
N ASN A 10 -31.62 46.36 10.13
CA ASN A 10 -32.15 45.18 10.84
C ASN A 10 -31.85 43.85 10.13
N THR A 11 -31.75 43.85 8.80
CA THR A 11 -31.37 42.63 8.04
C THR A 11 -29.89 42.31 8.19
N TYR A 12 -29.04 43.32 8.38
CA TYR A 12 -27.60 43.15 8.59
C TYR A 12 -27.29 42.56 9.99
N ASN A 13 -28.03 42.97 11.03
CA ASN A 13 -27.83 42.44 12.38
C ASN A 13 -28.22 40.96 12.52
N ASN A 14 -29.27 40.50 11.84
CA ASN A 14 -29.70 39.10 11.92
C ASN A 14 -28.81 38.13 11.14
N THR A 15 -28.09 38.59 10.10
CA THR A 15 -27.14 37.73 9.36
C THR A 15 -25.81 37.56 10.10
N PHE A 16 -25.42 38.51 10.95
CA PHE A 16 -24.17 38.46 11.71
C PHE A 16 -24.14 37.29 12.72
N ASP A 17 -25.25 37.02 13.40
CA ASP A 17 -25.39 35.88 14.31
C ASP A 17 -25.33 34.52 13.59
N SER A 18 -25.65 34.47 12.29
CA SER A 18 -25.69 33.20 11.57
C SER A 18 -24.30 32.58 11.32
N THR A 19 -23.25 33.39 11.19
CA THR A 19 -21.91 32.88 10.86
C THR A 19 -21.12 32.43 12.09
N THR A 20 -21.40 33.03 13.25
CA THR A 20 -20.75 32.71 14.52
C THR A 20 -21.23 31.36 15.05
N TRP A 21 -22.53 31.04 14.95
CA TRP A 21 -23.03 29.72 15.35
C TRP A 21 -22.43 28.60 14.50
N LEU A 22 -22.24 28.81 13.19
CA LEU A 22 -21.68 27.79 12.31
C LEU A 22 -20.23 27.50 12.68
N LEU A 23 -19.45 28.53 13.01
CA LEU A 23 -18.08 28.39 13.48
C LEU A 23 -18.04 27.61 14.81
N GLN A 24 -18.90 27.96 15.77
CA GLN A 24 -18.99 27.24 17.04
C GLN A 24 -19.42 25.78 16.86
N LEU A 25 -20.38 25.52 15.95
CA LEU A 25 -20.81 24.16 15.60
C LEU A 25 -19.64 23.34 15.02
N SER A 26 -18.79 23.96 14.19
CA SER A 26 -17.63 23.30 13.59
C SER A 26 -16.57 22.85 14.61
N PHE A 27 -16.53 23.47 15.80
CA PHE A 27 -15.60 23.10 16.87
C PHE A 27 -16.01 21.84 17.65
N TRP A 28 -17.30 21.51 17.72
CA TRP A 28 -17.78 20.35 18.47
C TRP A 28 -17.18 19.02 18.01
N PRO A 29 -17.17 18.69 16.71
CA PRO A 29 -16.49 17.50 16.21
C PRO A 29 -14.99 17.46 16.58
N LEU A 30 -14.31 18.60 16.49
CA LEU A 30 -12.88 18.70 16.79
C LEU A 30 -12.58 18.44 18.26
N ARG A 31 -13.40 18.98 19.18
CA ARG A 31 -13.28 18.76 20.64
C ARG A 31 -13.40 17.28 21.02
N ILE A 32 -14.21 16.52 20.30
CA ILE A 32 -14.42 15.09 20.56
C ILE A 32 -13.34 14.24 19.86
N VAL A 33 -13.08 14.51 18.58
CA VAL A 33 -12.22 13.66 17.74
C VAL A 33 -10.74 13.86 18.06
N CYS A 34 -10.28 15.08 18.32
CA CYS A 34 -8.84 15.34 18.51
C CYS A 34 -8.24 14.56 19.71
N PRO A 35 -8.84 14.55 20.92
CA PRO A 35 -8.34 13.75 22.04
C PRO A 35 -8.26 12.25 21.74
N LEU A 36 -9.27 11.72 21.04
CA LEU A 36 -9.28 10.31 20.63
C LEU A 36 -8.13 10.01 19.66
N LEU A 37 -7.89 10.89 18.68
CA LEU A 37 -6.82 10.73 17.70
C LEU A 37 -5.41 10.88 18.30
N ILE A 38 -5.23 11.72 19.30
CA ILE A 38 -3.95 11.88 20.02
C ILE A 38 -3.50 10.54 20.62
N ILE A 39 -4.43 9.70 21.10
CA ILE A 39 -4.13 8.39 21.69
C ILE A 39 -4.14 7.29 20.63
N PHE A 40 -5.16 7.28 19.76
CA PHE A 40 -5.38 6.20 18.80
C PHE A 40 -4.38 6.21 17.64
N CYS A 41 -4.01 7.38 17.10
CA CYS A 41 -3.12 7.44 15.94
C CYS A 41 -1.71 6.90 16.23
N PRO A 42 -1.00 7.32 17.31
CA PRO A 42 0.32 6.77 17.61
C PRO A 42 0.28 5.26 17.87
N THR A 43 -0.75 4.77 18.58
CA THR A 43 -0.89 3.33 18.86
C THR A 43 -1.14 2.53 17.59
N ALA A 44 -2.05 2.99 16.73
CA ALA A 44 -2.35 2.34 15.45
C ALA A 44 -1.12 2.30 14.52
N ASN A 45 -0.43 3.44 14.36
CA ASN A 45 0.75 3.54 13.50
C ASN A 45 1.96 2.79 14.07
N TRP A 46 2.12 2.74 15.39
CA TRP A 46 3.14 1.90 16.02
C TRP A 46 2.92 0.41 15.72
N ILE A 47 1.67 -0.07 15.77
CA ILE A 47 1.32 -1.44 15.36
C ILE A 47 1.64 -1.66 13.88
N CYS A 48 1.32 -0.71 13.00
CA CYS A 48 1.68 -0.78 11.58
C CYS A 48 3.19 -0.93 11.40
N ILE A 49 4.00 -0.09 12.03
CA ILE A 49 5.47 -0.14 11.97
C ILE A 49 5.97 -1.51 12.41
N TYR A 50 5.49 -2.01 13.55
CA TYR A 50 5.87 -3.31 14.09
C TYR A 50 5.54 -4.46 13.11
N ILE A 51 4.36 -4.44 12.49
CA ILE A 51 3.96 -5.47 11.51
C ILE A 51 4.83 -5.39 10.26
N PHE A 52 5.10 -4.19 9.71
CA PHE A 52 5.93 -4.03 8.51
C PHE A 52 7.42 -4.32 8.75
N GLN A 53 7.88 -4.30 10.01
CA GLN A 53 9.21 -4.79 10.40
C GLN A 53 9.30 -6.33 10.45
N SER A 54 8.18 -7.04 10.42
CA SER A 54 8.19 -8.51 10.50
C SER A 54 8.90 -9.16 9.31
N ARG A 55 9.38 -10.40 9.55
CA ARG A 55 10.15 -11.19 8.57
C ARG A 55 9.41 -11.38 7.23
N ILE A 56 8.08 -11.35 7.24
CA ILE A 56 7.26 -11.56 6.04
C ILE A 56 7.37 -10.39 5.06
N TYR A 57 7.40 -9.16 5.58
CA TYR A 57 7.55 -7.96 4.75
C TYR A 57 9.01 -7.60 4.46
N HIS A 58 9.98 -8.31 5.06
CA HIS A 58 11.41 -8.00 4.93
C HIS A 58 11.89 -7.87 3.48
N ARG A 59 11.34 -8.66 2.55
CA ARG A 59 11.70 -8.68 1.13
C ARG A 59 10.91 -7.69 0.27
N SER A 60 9.87 -7.03 0.80
CA SER A 60 9.04 -6.11 0.03
C SER A 60 9.68 -4.72 -0.04
N SER A 61 9.82 -4.14 -1.24
CA SER A 61 10.27 -2.75 -1.40
C SER A 61 9.31 -1.77 -0.71
N SER A 62 7.99 -2.07 -0.70
CA SER A 62 6.96 -1.22 -0.09
C SER A 62 7.11 -0.98 1.41
N LYS A 63 7.82 -1.86 2.13
CA LYS A 63 7.86 -1.82 3.59
C LYS A 63 8.35 -0.46 4.12
N TRP A 64 9.32 0.14 3.45
CA TRP A 64 9.91 1.40 3.89
C TRP A 64 8.96 2.57 3.70
N TYR A 65 8.24 2.62 2.57
CA TYR A 65 7.21 3.65 2.37
C TYR A 65 6.15 3.58 3.47
N PHE A 66 5.64 2.39 3.79
CA PHE A 66 4.64 2.24 4.87
C PHE A 66 5.16 2.65 6.25
N ILE A 67 6.41 2.30 6.58
CA ILE A 67 7.04 2.70 7.85
C ILE A 67 7.18 4.23 7.92
N PHE A 68 7.72 4.87 6.88
CA PHE A 68 7.88 6.33 6.88
C PHE A 68 6.54 7.06 6.86
N ILE A 69 5.55 6.60 6.08
CA ILE A 69 4.19 7.16 6.10
C ILE A 69 3.62 7.08 7.52
N ALA A 70 3.70 5.94 8.20
CA ALA A 70 3.21 5.79 9.56
C ALA A 70 3.92 6.73 10.56
N ILE A 71 5.23 6.95 10.41
CA ILE A 71 6.00 7.90 11.24
C ILE A 71 5.49 9.32 11.02
N PHE A 72 5.41 9.78 9.76
CA PHE A 72 5.02 11.15 9.46
C PHE A 72 3.53 11.42 9.71
N ASP A 73 2.65 10.43 9.54
CA ASP A 73 1.26 10.50 9.95
C ASP A 73 1.12 10.69 11.47
N THR A 74 1.94 9.98 12.26
CA THR A 74 1.97 10.16 13.72
C THR A 74 2.49 11.54 14.09
N ILE A 75 3.56 12.02 13.46
CA ILE A 75 4.07 13.38 13.70
C ILE A 75 3.00 14.42 13.37
N TYR A 76 2.35 14.30 12.21
CA TYR A 76 1.29 15.21 11.77
C TYR A 76 0.15 15.27 12.79
N VAL A 77 -0.41 14.13 13.19
CA VAL A 77 -1.52 14.09 14.15
C VAL A 77 -1.10 14.59 15.53
N LEU A 78 0.09 14.23 16.02
CA LEU A 78 0.59 14.69 17.32
C LEU A 78 0.91 16.19 17.36
N VAL A 79 1.21 16.81 16.23
CA VAL A 79 1.41 18.26 16.15
C VAL A 79 0.07 18.98 15.98
N THR A 80 -0.78 18.49 15.08
CA THR A 80 -1.97 19.22 14.62
C THR A 80 -3.18 19.00 15.52
N ALA A 81 -3.42 17.77 16.00
CA ALA A 81 -4.61 17.50 16.81
C ALA A 81 -4.59 18.22 18.18
N PRO A 82 -3.48 18.25 18.95
CA PRO A 82 -3.44 19.03 20.18
C PRO A 82 -3.60 20.53 19.93
N LEU A 83 -2.94 21.04 18.88
CA LEU A 83 -3.02 22.46 18.51
C LEU A 83 -4.48 22.86 18.23
N ILE A 84 -5.17 22.09 17.39
CA ILE A 84 -6.56 22.38 17.02
C ILE A 84 -7.48 22.22 18.23
N PHE A 85 -7.28 21.19 19.04
CA PHE A 85 -8.03 21.00 20.28
C PHE A 85 -7.95 22.24 21.17
N LEU A 86 -6.75 22.78 21.38
CA LEU A 86 -6.53 23.98 22.20
C LEU A 86 -7.10 25.25 21.58
N ILE A 87 -7.02 25.41 20.25
CA ILE A 87 -7.67 26.51 19.53
C ILE A 87 -9.18 26.50 19.76
N THR A 88 -9.82 25.33 19.89
CA THR A 88 -11.26 25.28 20.20
C THR A 88 -11.62 25.81 21.60
N PHE A 89 -10.65 25.98 22.49
CA PHE A 89 -10.79 26.63 23.81
C PHE A 89 -10.19 28.03 23.83
N GLU A 90 -9.89 28.60 22.66
CA GLU A 90 -9.25 29.91 22.52
C GLU A 90 -7.85 29.99 23.15
N ILE A 91 -7.18 28.84 23.32
CA ILE A 91 -5.81 28.76 23.83
C ILE A 91 -4.84 28.69 22.63
N TYR A 92 -4.13 29.78 22.38
CA TYR A 92 -3.21 29.92 21.26
C TYR A 92 -1.75 29.67 21.68
N ILE A 93 -1.34 28.41 21.88
CA ILE A 93 0.03 28.07 22.31
C ILE A 93 1.10 28.54 21.30
N LEU A 94 0.76 28.63 20.01
CA LEU A 94 1.68 29.18 18.98
C LEU A 94 2.19 30.58 19.31
N ASN A 95 1.45 31.36 20.09
CA ASN A 95 1.79 32.74 20.44
C ASN A 95 2.77 32.83 21.63
N TRP A 96 3.06 31.73 22.31
CA TRP A 96 3.85 31.76 23.55
C TRP A 96 5.34 31.86 23.30
N ASN A 97 5.85 31.26 22.21
CA ASN A 97 7.26 31.23 21.92
C ASN A 97 7.54 31.21 20.41
N ILE A 98 8.49 32.02 19.96
CA ILE A 98 8.89 32.16 18.56
C ILE A 98 9.38 30.82 17.98
N LEU A 99 10.16 30.05 18.75
CA LEU A 99 10.66 28.74 18.32
C LEU A 99 9.50 27.76 18.12
N LEU A 100 8.53 27.78 19.02
CA LEU A 100 7.36 26.90 18.96
C LEU A 100 6.46 27.24 17.77
N CYS A 101 6.18 28.53 17.55
CA CYS A 101 5.48 29.05 16.37
C CYS A 101 6.10 28.49 15.08
N LYS A 102 7.41 28.67 14.92
CA LYS A 102 8.16 28.21 13.74
C LYS A 102 8.15 26.70 13.59
N LEU A 103 8.49 25.97 14.66
CA LEU A 103 8.65 24.51 14.62
C LEU A 103 7.32 23.79 14.38
N ILE A 104 6.24 24.20 15.06
CA ILE A 104 4.91 23.57 14.88
C ILE A 104 4.41 23.80 13.46
N VAL A 105 4.50 25.04 12.96
CA VAL A 105 4.07 25.35 11.59
C VAL A 105 4.88 24.56 10.57
N PHE A 106 6.21 24.52 10.72
CA PHE A 106 7.09 23.71 9.87
C PHE A 106 6.75 22.23 9.89
N LEU A 107 6.64 21.62 11.08
CA LEU A 107 6.34 20.19 11.22
C LEU A 107 4.96 19.82 10.67
N ASN A 108 3.96 20.67 10.88
CA ASN A 108 2.61 20.47 10.35
C ASN A 108 2.63 20.37 8.82
N TYR A 109 3.22 21.37 8.15
CA TYR A 109 3.29 21.38 6.69
C TYR A 109 4.22 20.30 6.11
N LEU A 110 5.39 20.09 6.74
CA LEU A 110 6.36 19.10 6.29
C LEU A 110 5.82 17.67 6.38
N SER A 111 5.26 17.29 7.53
CA SER A 111 4.80 15.91 7.76
C SER A 111 3.68 15.52 6.81
N CYS A 112 2.71 16.41 6.60
CA CYS A 112 1.60 16.20 5.69
C CYS A 112 2.07 16.01 4.23
N GLN A 113 2.99 16.87 3.77
CA GLN A 113 3.58 16.75 2.42
C GLN A 113 4.41 15.48 2.24
N ILE A 114 5.19 15.09 3.24
CA ILE A 114 5.98 13.85 3.17
C ILE A 114 5.05 12.64 3.06
N SER A 115 3.99 12.56 3.88
CA SER A 115 3.02 11.45 3.78
C SER A 115 2.39 11.37 2.39
N ALA A 116 1.95 12.51 1.83
CA ALA A 116 1.36 12.58 0.48
C ALA A 116 2.37 12.18 -0.61
N GLY A 117 3.60 12.71 -0.55
CA GLY A 117 4.66 12.42 -1.51
C GLY A 117 5.12 10.96 -1.48
N LEU A 118 5.23 10.36 -0.28
CA LEU A 118 5.55 8.94 -0.12
C LEU A 118 4.42 8.04 -0.61
N LEU A 119 3.15 8.43 -0.44
CA LEU A 119 2.01 7.70 -0.99
C LEU A 119 2.04 7.71 -2.52
N ALA A 120 2.38 8.84 -3.14
CA ALA A 120 2.58 8.92 -4.60
C ALA A 120 3.74 8.03 -5.07
N CYS A 121 4.88 8.04 -4.38
CA CYS A 121 6.01 7.16 -4.68
C CYS A 121 5.66 5.68 -4.54
N LEU A 122 4.85 5.32 -3.54
CA LEU A 122 4.35 3.97 -3.34
C LEU A 122 3.44 3.53 -4.49
N SER A 123 2.57 4.40 -5.00
CA SER A 123 1.75 4.12 -6.20
C SER A 123 2.61 3.88 -7.43
N ILE A 124 3.70 4.64 -7.62
CA ILE A 124 4.66 4.41 -8.71
C ILE A 124 5.36 3.05 -8.54
N ASP A 125 5.87 2.74 -7.34
CA ASP A 125 6.52 1.45 -7.05
C ASP A 125 5.58 0.27 -7.37
N ARG A 126 4.29 0.39 -7.06
CA ARG A 126 3.28 -0.63 -7.42
C ARG A 126 2.96 -0.68 -8.90
N LEU A 127 2.91 0.46 -9.58
CA LEU A 127 2.72 0.50 -11.03
C LEU A 127 3.86 -0.24 -11.73
N VAL A 128 5.11 0.00 -11.32
CA VAL A 128 6.29 -0.71 -11.86
C VAL A 128 6.21 -2.20 -11.55
N ALA A 129 5.82 -2.58 -10.32
CA ALA A 129 5.68 -3.97 -9.91
C ALA A 129 4.64 -4.76 -10.73
N THR A 130 3.55 -4.09 -11.14
CA THR A 130 2.43 -4.71 -11.85
C THR A 130 2.59 -4.66 -13.37
N SER A 131 3.22 -3.62 -13.91
CA SER A 131 3.38 -3.42 -15.36
C SER A 131 4.62 -4.12 -15.91
N CYS A 132 5.72 -4.16 -15.16
CA CYS A 132 7.02 -4.62 -15.67
C CYS A 132 7.73 -5.51 -14.64
N LEU A 133 7.34 -6.80 -14.56
CA LEU A 133 7.93 -7.75 -13.61
C LEU A 133 9.45 -7.90 -13.75
N LEU A 134 9.97 -7.87 -14.99
CA LEU A 134 11.41 -7.97 -15.26
C LEU A 134 12.17 -6.76 -14.70
N LEU A 135 11.68 -5.55 -14.99
CA LEU A 135 12.28 -4.31 -14.52
C LEU A 135 12.21 -4.19 -12.99
N TYR A 136 11.06 -4.55 -12.40
CA TYR A 136 10.87 -4.55 -10.95
C TYR A 136 11.88 -5.45 -10.24
N ARG A 137 12.15 -6.65 -10.78
CA ARG A 137 13.11 -7.59 -10.17
C ARG A 137 14.53 -7.04 -10.13
N TYR A 138 14.90 -6.21 -11.11
CA TYR A 138 16.24 -5.64 -11.20
C TYR A 138 16.39 -4.33 -10.42
N HIS A 139 15.42 -3.42 -10.53
CA HIS A 139 15.54 -2.07 -9.97
C HIS A 139 14.84 -1.85 -8.63
N CYS A 140 13.78 -2.59 -8.29
CA CYS A 140 13.00 -2.33 -7.08
C CYS A 140 13.50 -3.16 -5.90
N THR A 141 14.70 -2.83 -5.42
CA THR A 141 15.26 -3.42 -4.20
C THR A 141 14.81 -2.66 -2.95
N THR A 142 14.85 -3.34 -1.79
CA THR A 142 14.52 -2.74 -0.48
C THR A 142 15.48 -1.63 -0.07
N SER A 143 16.73 -1.67 -0.54
CA SER A 143 17.70 -0.61 -0.31
C SER A 143 17.32 0.63 -1.11
N ILE A 144 16.99 0.46 -2.39
CA ILE A 144 16.61 1.56 -3.27
C ILE A 144 15.36 2.26 -2.74
N SER A 145 14.32 1.53 -2.31
CA SER A 145 13.12 2.18 -1.75
C SER A 145 13.40 2.99 -0.50
N LYS A 146 14.33 2.55 0.37
CA LYS A 146 14.78 3.33 1.52
C LYS A 146 15.45 4.64 1.09
N TYR A 147 16.35 4.58 0.09
CA TYR A 147 17.00 5.78 -0.46
C TYR A 147 15.99 6.74 -1.08
N VAL A 148 15.03 6.24 -1.86
CA VAL A 148 13.95 7.06 -2.44
C VAL A 148 13.17 7.79 -1.33
N CYS A 149 12.78 7.09 -0.26
CA CYS A 149 12.11 7.72 0.88
C CYS A 149 12.94 8.85 1.50
N LEU A 150 14.23 8.61 1.75
CA LEU A 150 15.12 9.61 2.35
C LEU A 150 15.32 10.83 1.44
N VAL A 151 15.44 10.62 0.13
CA VAL A 151 15.55 11.72 -0.86
C VAL A 151 14.27 12.54 -0.89
N VAL A 152 13.09 11.92 -0.90
CA VAL A 152 11.79 12.61 -0.85
C VAL A 152 11.67 13.43 0.43
N ILE A 153 12.00 12.85 1.59
CA ILE A 153 12.01 13.53 2.89
C ILE A 153 12.93 14.75 2.85
N LEU A 154 14.15 14.60 2.32
CA LEU A 154 15.14 15.68 2.25
C LEU A 154 14.67 16.82 1.34
N ILE A 155 14.22 16.50 0.12
CA ILE A 155 13.74 17.50 -0.85
C ILE A 155 12.55 18.28 -0.26
N LEU A 156 11.56 17.59 0.30
CA LEU A 156 10.41 18.25 0.91
C LEU A 156 10.80 19.05 2.16
N SER A 157 11.78 18.59 2.95
CA SER A 157 12.30 19.36 4.09
C SER A 157 12.94 20.67 3.64
N ILE A 158 13.72 20.65 2.56
CA ILE A 158 14.32 21.85 1.98
C ILE A 158 13.23 22.81 1.48
N ILE A 159 12.24 22.30 0.74
CA ILE A 159 11.12 23.10 0.23
C ILE A 159 10.36 23.77 1.38
N ASN A 160 10.08 23.07 2.48
CA ASN A 160 9.32 23.61 3.62
C ASN A 160 10.16 24.43 4.59
N SER A 161 11.49 24.48 4.46
CA SER A 161 12.38 25.21 5.39
C SER A 161 12.06 26.71 5.51
N HIS A 162 11.44 27.30 4.47
CA HIS A 162 11.02 28.68 4.45
C HIS A 162 10.05 29.05 5.59
N TYR A 163 9.24 28.10 6.10
CA TYR A 163 8.35 28.32 7.24
C TYR A 163 9.11 28.66 8.53
N LEU A 164 10.34 28.16 8.70
CA LEU A 164 11.19 28.48 9.86
C LEU A 164 11.73 29.92 9.81
N ILE A 165 11.77 30.52 8.62
CA ILE A 165 12.27 31.88 8.42
C ILE A 165 11.12 32.88 8.53
N GLY A 166 10.02 32.63 7.83
CA GLY A 166 8.98 33.64 7.64
C GLY A 166 7.94 33.79 8.75
N TYR A 167 7.77 32.79 9.63
CA TYR A 167 6.87 32.91 10.78
C TYR A 167 7.57 33.53 11.97
N THR A 168 6.93 34.50 12.62
CA THR A 168 7.39 35.09 13.89
C THR A 168 6.20 35.59 14.69
N ILE A 169 6.43 36.06 15.91
CA ILE A 169 5.41 36.74 16.71
C ILE A 169 5.35 38.21 16.26
N ASP A 170 4.17 38.68 15.86
CA ASP A 170 3.94 40.07 15.47
C ASP A 170 3.78 41.02 16.69
N SER A 171 3.58 42.30 16.43
CA SER A 171 3.38 43.32 17.47
C SER A 171 2.15 43.06 18.34
N ASP A 172 1.17 42.35 17.78
CA ASP A 172 -0.10 42.02 18.43
C ASP A 172 0.02 40.72 19.24
N GLY A 173 1.21 40.09 19.25
CA GLY A 173 1.50 38.85 19.97
C GLY A 173 1.06 37.59 19.23
N TYR A 174 0.69 37.67 17.95
CA TYR A 174 0.24 36.51 17.17
C TYR A 174 1.35 35.91 16.32
N CYS A 175 1.41 34.57 16.28
CA CYS A 175 2.27 33.81 15.37
C CYS A 175 1.78 34.03 13.91
N SER A 176 2.49 34.85 13.15
CA SER A 176 2.04 35.41 11.89
C SER A 176 3.19 35.63 10.91
N THR A 177 2.84 35.74 9.63
CA THR A 177 3.78 36.09 8.54
C THR A 177 3.83 37.60 8.27
N ARG A 178 3.00 38.41 8.94
CA ARG A 178 2.85 39.86 8.71
C ARG A 178 4.07 40.69 9.11
N TYR A 179 4.87 40.19 10.05
CA TYR A 179 6.05 40.91 10.54
C TYR A 179 7.07 41.22 9.43
N TYR A 180 7.16 40.35 8.41
CA TYR A 180 8.06 40.52 7.27
C TYR A 180 7.26 40.82 5.99
N PRO A 181 7.12 42.10 5.57
CA PRO A 181 6.32 42.47 4.41
C PRO A 181 6.79 41.79 3.11
N TRP A 182 8.11 41.61 2.96
CA TRP A 182 8.70 40.91 1.82
C TRP A 182 8.26 39.44 1.78
N TYR A 183 8.18 38.77 2.94
CA TYR A 183 7.77 37.38 3.03
C TYR A 183 6.27 37.25 2.78
N GLN A 184 5.44 38.16 3.30
CA GLN A 184 4.01 38.16 3.05
C GLN A 184 3.66 38.22 1.55
N LYS A 185 4.41 39.00 0.77
CA LYS A 185 4.25 39.06 -0.70
C LYS A 185 4.58 37.73 -1.37
N ILE A 186 5.63 37.04 -0.94
CA ILE A 186 6.07 35.75 -1.49
C ILE A 186 5.21 34.60 -0.98
N TYR A 187 4.66 34.72 0.23
CA TYR A 187 3.88 33.68 0.91
C TYR A 187 2.67 33.22 0.11
N SER A 188 2.01 34.12 -0.61
CA SER A 188 0.90 33.75 -1.51
C SER A 188 1.37 32.78 -2.61
N SER A 189 2.53 33.05 -3.23
CA SER A 189 3.13 32.14 -4.21
C SER A 189 3.59 30.82 -3.59
N LEU A 190 4.18 30.86 -2.39
CA LEU A 190 4.61 29.65 -1.67
C LEU A 190 3.44 28.77 -1.25
N ASN A 191 2.28 29.35 -0.93
CA ASN A 191 1.06 28.59 -0.65
C ASN A 191 0.53 27.86 -1.89
N ILE A 192 0.72 28.42 -3.09
CA ILE A 192 0.39 27.71 -4.34
C ILE A 192 1.33 26.51 -4.51
N VAL A 193 2.64 26.70 -4.24
CA VAL A 193 3.61 25.60 -4.27
C VAL A 193 3.22 24.52 -3.27
N TYR A 194 2.83 24.91 -2.04
CA TYR A 194 2.32 23.99 -1.03
C TYR A 194 1.10 23.21 -1.53
N LEU A 195 0.10 23.88 -2.08
CA LEU A 195 -1.10 23.25 -2.60
C LEU A 195 -0.77 22.26 -3.73
N LEU A 196 0.13 22.65 -4.64
CA LEU A 196 0.57 21.80 -5.74
C LEU A 196 1.31 20.55 -5.24
N SER A 197 2.27 20.71 -4.32
CA SER A 197 3.09 19.61 -3.82
C SER A 197 2.35 18.69 -2.87
N TYR A 198 1.40 19.21 -2.09
CA TYR A 198 0.62 18.44 -1.13
C TYR A 198 -0.56 17.70 -1.78
N SER A 199 -1.27 18.36 -2.69
CA SER A 199 -2.57 17.91 -3.17
C SER A 199 -2.52 17.52 -4.64
N ILE A 200 -2.30 18.49 -5.54
CA ILE A 200 -2.50 18.30 -6.98
C ILE A 200 -1.51 17.29 -7.56
N ILE A 201 -0.21 17.42 -7.29
CA ILE A 201 0.83 16.53 -7.82
C ILE A 201 0.66 15.11 -7.26
N PRO A 202 0.55 14.87 -5.94
CA PRO A 202 0.30 13.53 -5.42
C PRO A 202 -0.99 12.91 -5.96
N PHE A 203 -2.11 13.65 -6.00
CA PHE A 203 -3.38 13.11 -6.49
C PHE A 203 -3.32 12.69 -7.96
N THR A 204 -2.69 13.49 -8.81
CA THR A 204 -2.57 13.17 -10.23
C THR A 204 -1.72 11.93 -10.44
N ILE A 205 -0.56 11.84 -9.78
CA ILE A 205 0.30 10.66 -9.82
C ILE A 205 -0.45 9.42 -9.33
N ILE A 206 -1.09 9.50 -8.15
CA ILE A 206 -1.82 8.38 -7.55
C ILE A 206 -2.96 7.93 -8.45
N SER A 207 -3.76 8.86 -8.99
CA SER A 207 -4.91 8.54 -9.86
C SER A 207 -4.47 7.89 -11.16
N ILE A 208 -3.45 8.43 -11.82
CA ILE A 208 -2.89 7.86 -13.05
C ILE A 208 -2.34 6.45 -12.77
N CYS A 209 -1.51 6.30 -11.73
CA CYS A 209 -0.95 4.99 -11.38
C CYS A 209 -2.04 3.96 -11.08
N ASN A 210 -3.04 4.32 -10.27
CA ASN A 210 -4.14 3.42 -9.92
C ASN A 210 -4.97 3.02 -11.14
N LEU A 211 -5.23 3.95 -12.07
CA LEU A 211 -5.92 3.66 -13.32
C LEU A 211 -5.16 2.63 -14.17
N PHE A 212 -3.85 2.83 -14.37
CA PHE A 212 -3.02 1.89 -15.12
C PHE A 212 -2.93 0.52 -14.44
N ILE A 213 -2.81 0.48 -13.11
CA ILE A 213 -2.79 -0.78 -12.36
C ILE A 213 -4.10 -1.56 -12.60
N VAL A 214 -5.26 -0.89 -12.51
CA VAL A 214 -6.56 -1.53 -12.75
C VAL A 214 -6.66 -2.05 -14.18
N ILE A 215 -6.24 -1.26 -15.18
CA ILE A 215 -6.22 -1.68 -16.59
C ILE A 215 -5.35 -2.93 -16.77
N ASN A 216 -4.13 -2.93 -16.23
CA ASN A 216 -3.19 -4.05 -16.36
C ASN A 216 -3.71 -5.32 -15.66
N VAL A 217 -4.34 -5.18 -14.49
CA VAL A 217 -4.97 -6.31 -13.79
C VAL A 217 -6.12 -6.89 -14.61
N CYS A 218 -6.98 -6.04 -15.17
CA CYS A 218 -8.11 -6.47 -16.00
C CYS A 218 -7.64 -7.17 -17.29
N GLN A 219 -6.65 -6.61 -17.97
CA GLN A 219 -6.05 -7.22 -19.17
C GLN A 219 -5.42 -8.59 -18.85
N ASN A 220 -4.64 -8.68 -17.78
CA ASN A 220 -4.00 -9.93 -17.36
C ASN A 220 -5.03 -11.01 -17.00
N LYS A 221 -6.12 -10.64 -16.32
CA LYS A 221 -7.23 -11.56 -16.00
C LYS A 221 -7.86 -12.13 -17.28
N SER A 222 -8.07 -11.27 -18.29
CA SER A 222 -8.63 -11.70 -19.58
C SER A 222 -7.70 -12.69 -20.31
N ASN A 223 -6.38 -12.43 -20.29
CA ASN A 223 -5.39 -13.28 -20.93
C ASN A 223 -5.24 -14.65 -20.25
N LEU A 224 -5.29 -14.69 -18.91
CA LEU A 224 -5.30 -15.93 -18.15
C LEU A 224 -6.55 -16.77 -18.44
N ARG A 225 -7.71 -16.13 -18.55
CA ARG A 225 -8.96 -16.82 -18.92
C ARG A 225 -8.87 -17.43 -20.32
N LYS A 226 -8.32 -16.70 -21.30
CA LYS A 226 -8.09 -17.22 -22.66
C LYS A 226 -7.16 -18.44 -22.66
N LYS A 227 -6.03 -18.38 -21.93
CA LYS A 227 -5.10 -19.51 -21.80
C LYS A 227 -5.74 -20.73 -21.13
N TYR A 228 -6.57 -20.52 -20.11
CA TYR A 228 -7.29 -21.62 -19.44
C TYR A 228 -8.31 -22.26 -20.38
N LEU A 229 -9.08 -21.47 -21.13
CA LEU A 229 -10.05 -21.97 -22.11
C LEU A 229 -9.38 -22.76 -23.24
N LEU A 230 -8.25 -22.27 -23.76
CA LEU A 230 -7.45 -22.96 -24.79
C LEU A 230 -6.89 -24.30 -24.26
N LYS A 231 -6.44 -24.33 -23.00
CA LYS A 231 -5.96 -25.58 -22.38
C LYS A 231 -7.11 -26.58 -22.19
N LYS A 232 -8.30 -26.10 -21.82
CA LYS A 232 -9.50 -26.94 -21.65
C LYS A 232 -9.95 -27.55 -23.00
N SER A 233 -9.97 -26.77 -24.08
CA SER A 233 -10.36 -27.29 -25.40
C SER A 233 -9.39 -28.36 -25.91
N ILE A 234 -8.08 -28.21 -25.70
CA ILE A 234 -7.08 -29.22 -26.06
C ILE A 234 -7.28 -30.51 -25.25
N SER A 235 -7.59 -30.40 -23.95
CA SER A 235 -7.85 -31.58 -23.12
C SER A 235 -9.13 -32.34 -23.49
N SER A 236 -10.18 -31.65 -23.94
CA SER A 236 -11.40 -32.31 -24.41
C SER A 236 -11.21 -33.06 -25.72
N THR A 237 -10.35 -32.58 -26.62
CA THR A 237 -10.07 -33.27 -27.89
C THR A 237 -9.27 -34.56 -27.69
N ASN A 238 -8.36 -34.61 -26.71
CA ASN A 238 -7.56 -35.81 -26.45
C ASN A 238 -8.27 -36.88 -25.61
N ASN A 239 -9.31 -36.53 -24.84
CA ASN A 239 -10.02 -37.48 -23.98
C ASN A 239 -11.13 -38.28 -24.68
N GLN A 240 -11.31 -38.15 -26.01
CA GLN A 240 -12.18 -39.07 -26.75
C GLN A 240 -11.58 -40.49 -26.89
N ASN A 241 -10.34 -40.72 -26.45
CA ASN A 241 -9.69 -42.04 -26.48
C ASN A 241 -9.34 -42.64 -25.10
N GLY A 242 -9.76 -42.05 -23.97
CA GLY A 242 -9.43 -42.59 -22.65
C GLY A 242 -10.20 -41.94 -21.50
N GLU A 243 -11.32 -42.55 -21.10
CA GLU A 243 -12.08 -42.17 -19.92
C GLU A 243 -11.31 -42.53 -18.63
N ALA A 244 -11.11 -41.53 -17.76
CA ALA A 244 -11.04 -41.57 -16.29
C ALA A 244 -9.86 -40.77 -15.70
N LEU A 245 -10.04 -39.47 -15.45
CA LEU A 245 -9.48 -38.67 -14.35
C LEU A 245 -9.63 -37.20 -14.73
N ILE A 246 -10.39 -36.35 -14.02
CA ILE A 246 -10.03 -34.96 -13.58
C ILE A 246 -11.14 -34.46 -12.62
N HIS A 247 -10.82 -34.21 -11.35
CA HIS A 247 -11.72 -33.55 -10.37
C HIS A 247 -11.05 -32.47 -9.50
N LEU A 248 -9.93 -31.88 -9.93
CA LEU A 248 -9.13 -30.94 -9.12
C LEU A 248 -8.79 -29.64 -9.87
N SER A 249 -9.69 -28.63 -9.83
CA SER A 249 -9.34 -27.26 -10.26
C SER A 249 -10.29 -26.14 -9.78
N SER A 250 -10.85 -26.21 -8.56
CA SER A 250 -11.82 -25.19 -8.07
C SER A 250 -11.32 -24.23 -6.97
N CYS A 251 -10.07 -24.28 -6.52
CA CYS A 251 -9.69 -23.60 -5.27
C CYS A 251 -9.25 -22.13 -5.36
N CYS A 252 -9.28 -21.46 -6.52
CA CYS A 252 -8.78 -20.07 -6.62
C CYS A 252 -9.86 -19.00 -6.90
N PHE A 253 -11.15 -19.35 -6.95
CA PHE A 253 -12.18 -18.40 -7.38
C PHE A 253 -13.20 -17.98 -6.30
N SER A 254 -13.18 -18.58 -5.11
CA SER A 254 -14.09 -18.17 -4.01
C SER A 254 -13.36 -17.27 -3.01
N ALA A 255 -13.21 -16.00 -3.37
CA ALA A 255 -13.02 -14.91 -2.41
C ALA A 255 -14.25 -14.00 -2.48
N THR A 256 -15.40 -14.55 -2.12
CA THR A 256 -16.64 -13.82 -1.88
C THR A 256 -17.22 -14.33 -0.58
N PHE A 257 -17.25 -13.44 0.42
CA PHE A 257 -18.07 -13.47 1.63
C PHE A 257 -18.36 -14.84 2.25
N ASP A 258 -17.72 -15.13 3.39
CA ASP A 258 -18.16 -16.13 4.36
C ASP A 258 -19.64 -15.86 4.71
N LYS A 259 -20.54 -16.70 4.22
CA LYS A 259 -21.79 -17.02 4.91
C LYS A 259 -21.56 -18.34 5.63
N ASN A 260 -21.65 -18.30 6.95
CA ASN A 260 -21.83 -19.47 7.80
C ASN A 260 -23.10 -20.22 7.34
N GLU A 261 -22.93 -21.39 6.72
CA GLU A 261 -23.95 -22.43 6.69
C GLU A 261 -23.27 -23.78 6.98
N ASP A 262 -23.86 -24.51 7.93
CA ASP A 262 -23.42 -25.82 8.42
C ASP A 262 -23.52 -26.92 7.32
N PRO A 263 -22.71 -27.98 7.40
CA PRO A 263 -22.73 -29.04 6.38
C PRO A 263 -23.93 -29.98 6.56
N ILE A 264 -24.83 -29.99 5.58
CA ILE A 264 -25.83 -31.05 5.39
C ILE A 264 -25.14 -32.28 4.79
N ILE A 265 -25.23 -33.40 5.51
CA ILE A 265 -24.83 -34.74 5.06
C ILE A 265 -25.82 -35.20 4.00
N ILE A 266 -25.41 -35.32 2.74
CA ILE A 266 -26.17 -36.02 1.69
C ILE A 266 -25.44 -37.28 1.27
N ASN A 267 -26.03 -38.39 1.66
CA ASN A 267 -25.73 -39.75 1.25
C ASN A 267 -26.31 -39.98 -0.17
N LYS A 268 -25.51 -40.43 -1.15
CA LYS A 268 -26.04 -40.90 -2.44
C LYS A 268 -25.29 -42.12 -2.96
N ASN A 269 -26.01 -43.25 -2.86
CA ASN A 269 -25.73 -44.52 -3.52
C ASN A 269 -26.11 -44.50 -5.01
N HIS A 270 -25.30 -45.24 -5.79
CA HIS A 270 -25.54 -45.97 -7.04
C HIS A 270 -26.56 -45.49 -8.09
N ASN A 271 -26.14 -45.44 -9.36
CA ASN A 271 -26.58 -46.45 -10.35
C ASN A 271 -25.78 -46.45 -11.66
N LYS A 272 -25.55 -47.69 -12.14
CA LYS A 272 -25.04 -48.12 -13.46
C LYS A 272 -25.89 -47.56 -14.60
N LEU A 273 -25.27 -47.24 -15.74
CA LEU A 273 -25.93 -47.31 -17.05
C LEU A 273 -24.90 -47.55 -18.18
N LYS A 274 -25.44 -48.03 -19.29
CA LYS A 274 -24.92 -49.06 -20.19
C LYS A 274 -24.63 -48.46 -21.59
N VAL A 275 -23.52 -48.93 -22.18
CA VAL A 275 -23.05 -48.86 -23.57
C VAL A 275 -24.09 -48.53 -24.66
N ARG A 276 -23.71 -47.65 -25.62
CA ARG A 276 -24.06 -47.81 -27.06
C ARG A 276 -23.04 -47.11 -27.98
N ARG A 277 -22.45 -47.88 -28.90
CA ARG A 277 -21.64 -47.45 -30.05
C ARG A 277 -22.51 -46.73 -31.09
N ASN A 278 -21.94 -45.77 -31.82
CA ASN A 278 -22.14 -45.67 -33.28
C ASN A 278 -21.03 -44.90 -34.02
N SER A 279 -20.95 -45.26 -35.29
CA SER A 279 -20.01 -45.09 -36.41
C SER A 279 -19.70 -43.68 -36.93
N ASN A 280 -18.51 -43.61 -37.58
CA ASN A 280 -18.11 -42.93 -38.82
C ASN A 280 -18.26 -41.40 -38.95
N GLU A 281 -17.16 -40.70 -39.26
CA GLU A 281 -16.87 -40.19 -40.61
C GLU A 281 -15.51 -39.47 -40.71
N ASN A 282 -14.92 -39.58 -41.91
CA ASN A 282 -13.63 -39.05 -42.34
C ASN A 282 -13.58 -37.51 -42.39
N LYS A 283 -12.39 -36.93 -42.17
CA LYS A 283 -11.78 -35.95 -43.10
C LYS A 283 -10.32 -35.64 -42.75
N HIS A 284 -9.48 -35.82 -43.78
CA HIS A 284 -8.11 -35.32 -43.88
C HIS A 284 -8.10 -33.79 -43.87
N GLU A 285 -7.15 -33.17 -43.17
CA GLU A 285 -6.58 -31.89 -43.58
C GLU A 285 -5.15 -31.75 -43.06
N THR A 286 -4.24 -31.60 -44.03
CA THR A 286 -2.79 -31.43 -43.89
C THR A 286 -2.53 -29.95 -43.66
N PHE A 287 -1.87 -29.56 -42.55
CA PHE A 287 -1.36 -28.20 -42.38
C PHE A 287 0.14 -28.17 -42.12
N VAL A 288 0.81 -27.48 -43.03
CA VAL A 288 2.23 -27.16 -43.12
C VAL A 288 2.65 -26.26 -41.95
N ARG A 289 3.69 -26.66 -41.21
CA ARG A 289 4.41 -25.76 -40.28
C ARG A 289 5.47 -24.99 -41.05
N ILE A 290 5.35 -23.66 -41.04
CA ILE A 290 6.45 -22.75 -41.37
C ILE A 290 7.22 -22.50 -40.06
N ASN A 291 8.50 -22.86 -40.06
CA ASN A 291 9.46 -22.57 -39.00
C ASN A 291 10.18 -21.26 -39.38
N GLU A 292 9.97 -20.19 -38.62
CA GLU A 292 10.86 -19.02 -38.64
C GLU A 292 11.77 -19.07 -37.41
N ASN A 293 12.99 -19.55 -37.63
CA ASN A 293 14.12 -19.33 -36.75
C ASN A 293 14.77 -18.00 -37.14
N GLN A 294 14.69 -16.99 -36.28
CA GLN A 294 15.60 -15.86 -36.31
C GLN A 294 16.45 -15.85 -35.03
N THR A 295 17.68 -16.32 -35.21
CA THR A 295 18.83 -16.14 -34.34
C THR A 295 19.34 -14.71 -34.48
N ILE A 296 19.21 -13.90 -33.44
CA ILE A 296 19.94 -12.63 -33.30
C ILE A 296 21.03 -12.84 -32.26
N ASN A 297 22.27 -12.89 -32.74
CA ASN A 297 23.49 -12.83 -31.95
C ASN A 297 23.67 -11.42 -31.37
N ARG A 298 23.87 -11.31 -30.05
CA ARG A 298 24.53 -10.16 -29.42
C ARG A 298 25.49 -10.63 -28.31
N PRO A 299 26.59 -9.89 -28.10
CA PRO A 299 27.78 -10.39 -27.41
C PRO A 299 27.62 -10.41 -25.90
N MET A 300 28.32 -11.37 -25.28
CA MET A 300 28.53 -11.46 -23.83
C MET A 300 29.41 -10.32 -23.34
N ASP A 301 28.86 -9.46 -22.49
CA ASP A 301 29.64 -8.62 -21.60
C ASP A 301 29.95 -9.38 -20.31
N SER A 302 31.26 -9.50 -20.06
CA SER A 302 31.90 -10.08 -18.89
C SER A 302 31.65 -9.22 -17.64
N ASN A 303 30.67 -9.57 -16.80
CA ASN A 303 30.56 -9.06 -15.43
C ASN A 303 29.56 -9.83 -14.53
N SER A 304 29.56 -11.17 -14.56
CA SER A 304 28.67 -11.98 -13.69
C SER A 304 29.35 -13.10 -12.88
N GLU A 305 30.68 -13.17 -12.83
CA GLU A 305 31.40 -14.23 -12.09
C GLU A 305 31.42 -14.07 -10.54
N TRP A 306 30.98 -12.93 -10.00
CA TRP A 306 31.11 -12.67 -8.55
C TRP A 306 30.02 -13.27 -7.64
N GLN A 307 28.97 -13.88 -8.18
CA GLN A 307 27.87 -14.44 -7.36
C GLN A 307 27.84 -15.98 -7.27
N THR A 308 28.52 -16.69 -8.18
CA THR A 308 28.56 -18.17 -8.15
C THR A 308 29.68 -18.70 -7.25
N GLN A 309 30.71 -17.90 -6.95
CA GLN A 309 31.87 -18.33 -6.15
C GLN A 309 31.64 -18.35 -4.63
N ARG A 310 30.53 -17.79 -4.13
CA ARG A 310 30.23 -17.73 -2.69
C ARG A 310 29.41 -18.92 -2.17
N GLN A 311 28.77 -19.68 -3.06
CA GLN A 311 28.05 -20.91 -2.69
C GLN A 311 28.96 -22.16 -2.67
N ASN A 312 30.04 -22.18 -3.46
CA ASN A 312 30.97 -23.31 -3.47
C ASN A 312 31.95 -23.33 -2.27
N ARG A 313 32.28 -22.18 -1.66
CA ARG A 313 33.20 -22.14 -0.49
C ARG A 313 32.58 -22.58 0.84
N LEU A 314 31.26 -22.77 0.92
CA LEU A 314 30.61 -23.28 2.15
C LEU A 314 30.41 -24.80 2.13
N SER A 315 30.55 -25.45 0.98
CA SER A 315 30.46 -26.91 0.84
C SER A 315 31.82 -27.61 0.96
N GLU A 316 32.92 -26.84 0.95
CA GLU A 316 34.30 -27.35 0.94
C GLU A 316 34.99 -27.28 2.31
N LYS A 317 34.27 -26.88 3.37
CA LYS A 317 34.83 -26.68 4.72
C LYS A 317 34.29 -27.65 5.79
N LEU A 318 33.65 -28.75 5.38
CA LEU A 318 33.00 -29.71 6.28
C LEU A 318 33.34 -31.18 5.97
N LEU A 319 34.46 -31.42 5.30
CA LEU A 319 35.01 -32.76 5.03
C LEU A 319 36.54 -32.68 5.04
N LEU A 320 37.12 -32.58 6.23
CA LEU A 320 38.51 -32.95 6.50
C LEU A 320 38.51 -33.65 7.85
N ASP A 321 38.36 -34.97 7.78
CA ASP A 321 39.03 -35.95 8.63
C ASP A 321 38.57 -37.33 8.11
N VAL A 322 39.51 -38.08 7.54
CA VAL A 322 39.65 -39.54 7.55
C VAL A 322 40.65 -39.94 6.45
N ASP A 323 41.61 -40.74 6.89
CA ASP A 323 42.86 -41.14 6.25
C ASP A 323 42.77 -41.89 4.90
N GLU A 324 43.86 -41.73 4.17
CA GLU A 324 44.27 -42.45 2.96
C GLU A 324 44.70 -43.91 3.26
N SER A 325 44.26 -44.87 2.43
CA SER A 325 45.13 -45.95 1.93
C SER A 325 44.54 -46.73 0.74
N ILE A 326 45.28 -46.68 -0.38
CA ILE A 326 45.69 -47.77 -1.31
C ILE A 326 44.62 -48.50 -2.19
N THR A 327 44.55 -48.04 -3.46
CA THR A 327 44.58 -48.71 -4.81
C THR A 327 44.40 -50.26 -4.99
N PRO A 328 44.24 -50.82 -6.23
CA PRO A 328 43.48 -50.41 -7.44
C PRO A 328 42.82 -51.61 -8.25
N ILE A 329 42.28 -51.31 -9.45
CA ILE A 329 41.97 -52.21 -10.61
C ILE A 329 40.68 -53.06 -10.52
N GLN A 330 39.70 -52.85 -11.42
CA GLN A 330 39.45 -53.73 -12.59
C GLN A 330 38.33 -53.21 -13.50
N SER A 331 38.46 -53.62 -14.76
CA SER A 331 37.80 -53.24 -15.99
C SER A 331 36.36 -53.75 -16.17
N SER A 332 35.68 -53.07 -17.12
CA SER A 332 34.68 -53.59 -18.07
C SER A 332 33.39 -54.20 -17.52
N SER A 333 32.26 -53.58 -17.86
CA SER A 333 31.25 -54.16 -18.77
C SER A 333 29.88 -53.46 -18.68
N ILE A 334 29.10 -53.63 -19.75
CA ILE A 334 27.63 -53.49 -19.83
C ILE A 334 27.09 -52.11 -20.26
N GLU A 335 27.24 -51.92 -21.57
CA GLU A 335 26.26 -51.36 -22.49
C GLU A 335 24.83 -51.92 -22.29
N LYS A 336 23.81 -51.08 -22.54
CA LYS A 336 22.32 -51.29 -22.45
C LYS A 336 21.61 -50.70 -21.21
N LYS A 337 21.56 -49.36 -21.12
CA LYS A 337 20.55 -48.61 -20.33
C LYS A 337 20.28 -47.22 -20.94
N SER A 338 19.89 -47.14 -22.22
CA SER A 338 19.71 -45.84 -22.91
C SER A 338 18.28 -45.51 -23.38
N LEU A 339 17.26 -46.36 -23.11
CA LEU A 339 15.90 -46.08 -23.60
C LEU A 339 14.83 -45.82 -22.51
N SER A 340 15.12 -46.09 -21.23
CA SER A 340 14.18 -45.79 -20.12
C SER A 340 14.49 -44.48 -19.39
N SER A 341 15.62 -43.84 -19.68
CA SER A 341 16.02 -42.56 -19.06
C SER A 341 15.37 -41.33 -19.70
N THR A 342 14.86 -41.44 -20.93
CA THR A 342 14.23 -40.31 -21.64
C THR A 342 12.80 -40.06 -21.15
N ILE A 343 12.04 -41.11 -20.82
CA ILE A 343 10.65 -41.01 -20.33
C ILE A 343 10.61 -40.48 -18.87
N TYR A 344 11.63 -40.78 -18.05
CA TYR A 344 11.73 -40.21 -16.70
C TYR A 344 12.21 -38.75 -16.69
N ARG A 345 13.01 -38.33 -17.69
CA ARG A 345 13.47 -36.93 -17.80
C ARG A 345 12.32 -35.98 -18.14
N ASP A 346 11.40 -36.38 -19.02
CA ASP A 346 10.24 -35.55 -19.38
C ASP A 346 9.21 -35.38 -18.24
N ARG A 347 9.04 -36.37 -17.36
CA ARG A 347 8.21 -36.21 -16.15
C ARG A 347 8.85 -35.28 -15.11
N SER A 348 10.17 -35.19 -15.05
CA SER A 348 10.86 -34.30 -14.11
C SER A 348 10.75 -32.82 -14.52
N LEU A 349 10.84 -32.52 -15.82
CA LEU A 349 10.68 -31.16 -16.36
C LEU A 349 9.24 -30.64 -16.22
N SER A 350 8.24 -31.49 -16.43
CA SER A 350 6.83 -31.09 -16.29
C SER A 350 6.46 -30.78 -14.83
N ASN A 351 6.99 -31.54 -13.86
CA ASN A 351 6.81 -31.27 -12.43
C ASN A 351 7.53 -29.99 -11.96
N GLN A 352 8.70 -29.67 -12.54
CA GLN A 352 9.42 -28.43 -12.22
C GLN A 352 8.71 -27.19 -12.80
N GLN A 353 8.12 -27.28 -13.99
CA GLN A 353 7.27 -26.23 -14.53
C GLN A 353 5.97 -26.05 -13.73
N LEU A 354 5.34 -27.12 -13.25
CA LEU A 354 4.13 -27.03 -12.43
C LEU A 354 4.35 -26.29 -11.10
N SER A 355 5.45 -26.60 -10.39
CA SER A 355 5.78 -25.95 -9.11
C SER A 355 6.08 -24.45 -9.27
N SER A 356 6.69 -24.05 -10.39
CA SER A 356 6.91 -22.64 -10.74
C SER A 356 5.62 -21.87 -11.03
N SER A 357 4.61 -22.54 -11.62
CA SER A 357 3.31 -21.92 -11.92
C SER A 357 2.47 -21.69 -10.66
N ALA A 358 2.51 -22.61 -9.69
CA ALA A 358 1.77 -22.47 -8.43
C ALA A 358 2.31 -21.31 -7.57
N THR A 359 3.64 -21.19 -7.48
CA THR A 359 4.29 -20.08 -6.77
C THR A 359 4.07 -18.73 -7.45
N TYR A 360 3.98 -18.69 -8.78
CA TYR A 360 3.62 -17.47 -9.52
C TYR A 360 2.20 -16.99 -9.20
N SER A 361 1.21 -17.89 -9.22
CA SER A 361 -0.19 -17.59 -8.92
C SER A 361 -0.35 -17.01 -7.50
N GLN A 362 0.30 -17.64 -6.51
CA GLN A 362 0.26 -17.17 -5.11
C GLN A 362 0.83 -15.75 -4.96
N ARG A 363 1.95 -15.45 -5.63
CA ARG A 363 2.56 -14.10 -5.60
C ARG A 363 1.64 -13.06 -6.23
N MET A 364 0.96 -13.40 -7.32
CA MET A 364 0.04 -12.49 -8.00
C MET A 364 -1.18 -12.15 -7.11
N CYS A 365 -1.74 -13.12 -6.38
CA CYS A 365 -2.81 -12.86 -5.42
C CYS A 365 -2.37 -11.92 -4.29
N ILE A 366 -1.17 -12.10 -3.75
CA ILE A 366 -0.62 -11.22 -2.70
C ILE A 366 -0.44 -9.79 -3.25
N GLN A 367 0.09 -9.64 -4.47
CA GLN A 367 0.25 -8.33 -5.09
C GLN A 367 -1.10 -7.64 -5.33
N LEU A 368 -2.12 -8.38 -5.81
CA LEU A 368 -3.46 -7.85 -6.01
C LEU A 368 -4.07 -7.34 -4.70
N GLN A 369 -3.89 -8.09 -3.60
CA GLN A 369 -4.40 -7.71 -2.29
C GLN A 369 -3.78 -6.39 -1.78
N ILE A 370 -2.47 -6.22 -1.97
CA ILE A 370 -1.77 -4.98 -1.62
C ILE A 370 -2.27 -3.82 -2.50
N THR A 371 -2.46 -4.06 -3.80
CA THR A 371 -3.02 -3.07 -4.72
C THR A 371 -4.41 -2.60 -4.30
N ILE A 372 -5.30 -3.51 -3.92
CA ILE A 372 -6.66 -3.16 -3.44
C ILE A 372 -6.57 -2.29 -2.19
N SER A 373 -5.67 -2.63 -1.26
CA SER A 373 -5.39 -1.82 -0.07
C SER A 373 -4.99 -0.39 -0.43
N LEU A 374 -4.06 -0.25 -1.37
CA LEU A 374 -3.54 1.05 -1.78
C LEU A 374 -4.56 1.88 -2.54
N LEU A 375 -5.40 1.25 -3.34
CA LEU A 375 -6.51 1.92 -4.01
C LEU A 375 -7.51 2.47 -2.98
N ALA A 376 -7.84 1.68 -1.95
CA ALA A 376 -8.72 2.15 -0.86
C ALA A 376 -8.11 3.33 -0.09
N ILE A 377 -6.82 3.25 0.26
CA ILE A 377 -6.11 4.34 0.95
C ILE A 377 -6.05 5.58 0.07
N SER A 378 -5.75 5.42 -1.23
CA SER A 378 -5.68 6.52 -2.20
C SER A 378 -7.02 7.24 -2.34
N ILE A 379 -8.11 6.48 -2.47
CA ILE A 379 -9.47 7.02 -2.55
C ILE A 379 -9.80 7.76 -1.26
N SER A 380 -9.58 7.13 -0.10
CA SER A 380 -9.82 7.79 1.20
C SER A 380 -9.03 9.07 1.34
N PHE A 381 -7.75 9.07 0.94
CA PHE A 381 -6.89 10.24 0.99
C PHE A 381 -7.50 11.38 0.17
N ILE A 382 -7.86 11.15 -1.10
CA ILE A 382 -8.49 12.17 -1.96
C ILE A 382 -9.78 12.72 -1.35
N PHE A 383 -10.70 11.84 -0.90
CA PHE A 383 -11.98 12.27 -0.33
C PHE A 383 -11.83 13.04 0.98
N CYS A 384 -10.85 12.68 1.83
CA CYS A 384 -10.63 13.33 3.11
C CYS A 384 -9.85 14.65 3.01
N THR A 385 -9.02 14.81 1.99
CA THR A 385 -8.11 15.97 1.84
C THR A 385 -8.69 17.06 0.93
N LEU A 386 -9.48 16.69 -0.08
CA LEU A 386 -10.01 17.63 -1.07
C LEU A 386 -10.88 18.75 -0.44
N PRO A 387 -11.82 18.48 0.49
CA PRO A 387 -12.62 19.54 1.09
C PRO A 387 -11.79 20.58 1.86
N ASN A 388 -10.70 20.15 2.51
CA ASN A 388 -9.77 21.04 3.21
C ASN A 388 -8.97 21.90 2.23
N CYS A 389 -8.52 21.32 1.11
CA CYS A 389 -7.83 22.07 0.05
C CYS A 389 -8.75 23.14 -0.56
N ILE A 390 -9.99 22.77 -0.90
CA ILE A 390 -10.99 23.71 -1.45
C ILE A 390 -11.25 24.84 -0.45
N SER A 391 -11.49 24.51 0.83
CA SER A 391 -11.77 25.52 1.85
C SER A 391 -10.59 26.48 2.04
N THR A 392 -9.35 25.97 2.01
CA THR A 392 -8.14 26.80 2.10
C THR A 392 -8.03 27.77 0.91
N ILE A 393 -8.28 27.29 -0.32
CA ILE A 393 -8.28 28.15 -1.52
C ILE A 393 -9.36 29.23 -1.40
N MET A 394 -10.57 28.86 -0.99
CA MET A 394 -11.69 29.79 -0.89
C MET A 394 -11.49 30.86 0.20
N ILE A 395 -10.83 30.51 1.32
CA ILE A 395 -10.42 31.48 2.34
C ILE A 395 -9.44 32.51 1.75
N GLN A 396 -8.53 32.06 0.89
CA GLN A 396 -7.53 32.94 0.27
C GLN A 396 -8.13 33.84 -0.81
N THR A 397 -9.02 33.32 -1.65
CA THR A 397 -9.62 34.08 -2.76
C THR A 397 -10.66 35.11 -2.30
N HIS A 398 -11.45 34.80 -1.26
CA HIS A 398 -12.54 35.67 -0.79
C HIS A 398 -12.21 36.47 0.47
N ASN A 399 -10.99 36.99 0.58
CA ASN A 399 -10.58 37.69 1.80
C ASN A 399 -11.32 39.03 2.05
N GLN A 400 -12.01 39.60 1.04
CA GLN A 400 -12.72 40.88 1.20
C GLN A 400 -14.09 40.77 1.88
N ASN A 401 -14.79 39.63 1.77
CA ASN A 401 -16.10 39.46 2.38
C ASN A 401 -15.98 38.63 3.67
N GLU A 402 -16.12 39.30 4.82
CA GLU A 402 -15.93 38.67 6.14
C GLU A 402 -16.90 37.50 6.38
N GLN A 403 -18.16 37.61 5.95
CA GLN A 403 -19.15 36.55 6.13
C GLN A 403 -18.77 35.30 5.33
N VAL A 404 -18.38 35.47 4.06
CA VAL A 404 -17.92 34.38 3.20
C VAL A 404 -16.65 33.75 3.77
N ARG A 405 -15.72 34.56 4.29
CA ARG A 405 -14.50 34.07 4.94
C ARG A 405 -14.81 33.22 6.18
N LYS A 406 -15.70 33.68 7.07
CA LYS A 406 -16.13 32.93 8.27
C LYS A 406 -16.80 31.61 7.89
N PHE A 407 -17.65 31.60 6.86
CA PHE A 407 -18.26 30.38 6.34
C PHE A 407 -17.19 29.37 5.89
N TRP A 408 -16.25 29.78 5.04
CA TRP A 408 -15.19 28.88 4.57
C TRP A 408 -14.22 28.46 5.69
N GLN A 409 -14.01 29.29 6.70
CA GLN A 409 -13.28 28.90 7.92
C GLN A 409 -14.00 27.77 8.67
N ALA A 410 -15.32 27.87 8.86
CA ALA A 410 -16.09 26.80 9.49
C ALA A 410 -16.03 25.50 8.66
N MET A 411 -16.15 25.60 7.33
CA MET A 411 -15.98 24.45 6.43
C MET A 411 -14.57 23.85 6.51
N ASN A 412 -13.54 24.70 6.63
CA ASN A 412 -12.16 24.25 6.84
C ASN A 412 -12.04 23.43 8.13
N TYR A 413 -12.57 23.93 9.25
CA TYR A 413 -12.57 23.19 10.53
C TYR A 413 -13.30 21.85 10.45
N LEU A 414 -14.48 21.81 9.80
CA LEU A 414 -15.21 20.56 9.55
C LEU A 414 -14.39 19.59 8.69
N SER A 415 -13.68 20.09 7.68
CA SER A 415 -12.87 19.26 6.78
C SER A 415 -11.56 18.76 7.40
N ILE A 416 -11.07 19.38 8.48
CA ILE A 416 -9.89 18.89 9.18
C ILE A 416 -10.18 17.57 9.91
N VAL A 417 -11.43 17.33 10.34
CA VAL A 417 -11.81 16.07 10.99
C VAL A 417 -11.53 14.84 10.11
N PRO A 418 -12.10 14.71 8.89
CA PRO A 418 -11.80 13.57 8.02
C PRO A 418 -10.33 13.53 7.60
N LEU A 419 -9.67 14.70 7.47
CA LEU A 419 -8.25 14.78 7.20
C LEU A 419 -7.42 14.12 8.33
N LEU A 420 -7.66 14.46 9.59
CA LEU A 420 -6.95 13.83 10.72
C LEU A 420 -7.29 12.33 10.84
N ILE A 421 -8.55 11.96 10.57
CA ILE A 421 -8.97 10.55 10.58
C ILE A 421 -8.20 9.75 9.53
N THR A 422 -7.97 10.27 8.31
CA THR A 422 -7.27 9.52 7.25
C THR A 422 -5.85 9.11 7.66
N HIS A 423 -5.12 9.97 8.39
CA HIS A 423 -3.78 9.67 8.91
C HIS A 423 -3.78 8.61 10.04
N SER A 424 -4.92 8.33 10.67
CA SER A 424 -5.09 7.29 11.68
C SER A 424 -5.73 6.00 11.16
N ALA A 425 -6.44 6.08 10.02
CA ALA A 425 -7.24 5.00 9.47
C ALA A 425 -6.40 3.96 8.68
N ASN A 426 -5.11 4.22 8.46
CA ASN A 426 -4.22 3.33 7.73
C ASN A 426 -4.22 1.89 8.28
N LEU A 427 -4.18 1.73 9.61
CA LEU A 427 -4.28 0.40 10.24
C LEU A 427 -5.57 -0.34 9.86
N ILE A 428 -6.71 0.38 9.84
CA ILE A 428 -8.02 -0.17 9.51
C ILE A 428 -8.03 -0.62 8.04
N PHE A 429 -7.51 0.20 7.14
CA PHE A 429 -7.40 -0.16 5.73
C PHE A 429 -6.50 -1.39 5.53
N TYR A 430 -5.33 -1.45 6.17
CA TYR A 430 -4.45 -2.62 6.07
C TYR A 430 -5.12 -3.88 6.63
N TYR A 431 -5.82 -3.77 7.76
CA TYR A 431 -6.53 -4.89 8.37
C TYR A 431 -7.67 -5.40 7.49
N LEU A 432 -8.51 -4.52 6.94
CA LEU A 432 -9.65 -4.91 6.10
C LEU A 432 -9.20 -5.50 4.75
N SER A 433 -8.17 -4.92 4.14
CA SER A 433 -7.72 -5.32 2.81
C SER A 433 -6.83 -6.56 2.82
N SER A 434 -5.94 -6.74 3.81
CA SER A 434 -4.87 -7.75 3.77
C SER A 434 -5.07 -8.90 4.77
N HIS A 435 -5.35 -10.10 4.26
CA HIS A 435 -5.46 -11.33 5.04
C HIS A 435 -4.12 -11.69 5.69
N MET A 436 -3.02 -11.48 4.97
CA MET A 436 -1.66 -11.63 5.52
C MET A 436 -1.44 -10.70 6.72
N PHE A 437 -1.89 -9.46 6.62
CA PHE A 437 -1.81 -8.50 7.71
C PHE A 437 -2.68 -8.93 8.90
N ARG A 438 -3.93 -9.37 8.66
CA ARG A 438 -4.82 -9.88 9.71
C ARG A 438 -4.24 -11.07 10.46
N ASN A 439 -3.66 -12.03 9.75
CA ASN A 439 -3.07 -13.21 10.38
C ASN A 439 -1.89 -12.82 11.27
N HIS A 440 -1.02 -11.93 10.80
CA HIS A 440 0.05 -11.41 11.64
C HIS A 440 -0.44 -10.61 12.84
N PHE A 441 -1.46 -9.79 12.64
CA PHE A 441 -2.07 -9.03 13.72
C PHE A 441 -2.62 -9.98 14.80
N LYS A 442 -3.32 -11.05 14.40
CA LYS A 442 -3.80 -12.11 15.30
C LYS A 442 -2.65 -12.83 16.00
N ASP A 443 -1.58 -13.18 15.28
CA ASP A 443 -0.42 -13.86 15.87
C ASP A 443 0.25 -13.00 16.95
N ILE A 444 0.35 -11.69 16.74
CA ILE A 444 0.92 -10.76 17.73
C ILE A 444 0.05 -10.72 18.99
N TYR A 445 -1.26 -10.67 18.82
CA TYR A 445 -2.21 -10.66 19.92
C TYR A 445 -2.18 -11.99 20.70
N LEU A 446 -2.18 -13.13 20.00
CA LEU A 446 -2.15 -14.46 20.59
C LEU A 446 -0.83 -14.77 21.31
N ARG A 447 0.33 -14.37 20.75
CA ARG A 447 1.64 -14.58 21.40
C ARG A 447 1.78 -13.77 22.69
N LYS A 448 1.22 -12.56 22.73
CA LYS A 448 1.17 -11.79 23.99
C LYS A 448 0.33 -12.51 25.03
N ALA A 449 -0.82 -13.08 24.63
CA ALA A 449 -1.67 -13.83 25.55
C ALA A 449 -0.99 -15.08 26.12
N THR A 450 -0.19 -15.81 25.34
CA THR A 450 0.55 -16.99 25.85
C THR A 450 1.75 -16.61 26.71
N SER A 451 2.48 -15.55 26.35
CA SER A 451 3.62 -15.07 27.15
C SER A 451 3.18 -14.62 28.55
N THR A 452 2.02 -13.95 28.67
CA THR A 452 1.48 -13.54 29.97
C THR A 452 1.15 -14.74 30.85
N LYS A 453 0.59 -15.82 30.28
CA LYS A 453 0.29 -17.06 31.02
C LYS A 453 1.55 -17.74 31.56
N HIS A 454 2.64 -17.74 30.79
CA HIS A 454 3.91 -18.34 31.23
C HIS A 454 4.55 -17.52 32.35
N PHE A 455 4.47 -16.18 32.28
CA PHE A 455 4.97 -15.32 33.36
C PHE A 455 4.18 -15.52 34.65
N SER A 456 2.84 -15.53 34.61
CA SER A 456 2.02 -15.78 35.81
C SER A 456 2.26 -17.15 36.44
N LEU A 457 2.53 -18.19 35.64
CA LEU A 457 2.81 -19.53 36.16
C LEU A 457 4.16 -19.60 36.89
N GLN A 458 5.18 -18.91 36.36
CA GLN A 458 6.50 -18.83 37.00
C GLN A 458 6.48 -18.03 38.30
N THR A 459 5.66 -16.98 38.40
CA THR A 459 5.51 -16.24 39.67
C THR A 459 4.83 -17.09 40.73
N TYR A 460 3.82 -17.86 40.36
CA TYR A 460 3.10 -18.74 41.29
C TYR A 460 3.99 -19.86 41.84
N LEU A 461 4.82 -20.48 40.98
CA LEU A 461 5.77 -21.52 41.38
C LEU A 461 6.95 -21.01 42.24
N LYS A 462 7.21 -19.69 42.27
CA LYS A 462 8.22 -19.10 43.14
C LYS A 462 7.68 -18.67 44.51
N SER A 463 6.36 -18.55 44.66
CA SER A 463 5.71 -18.17 45.92
C SER A 463 5.26 -19.37 46.77
N SER A 464 5.29 -20.57 46.19
CA SER A 464 5.10 -21.86 46.86
C SER A 464 6.44 -22.50 47.15
#